data_AF-A0AAV8YGT7-F1
#
_entry.id   AF-A0AAV8YGT7-F1
#
_cell.length_a   1.000
_cell.length_b   1.000
_cell.length_c   1.000
_cell.angle_alpha   90.00
_cell.angle_beta   90.00
_cell.angle_gamma   90.00
#
_symmetry.space_group_name_H-M   'P 1'
#
loop_
_entity.id
_entity.type
_entity.pdbx_description
1 polymer ?
#
loop_
_entity_poly.entity_id
_entity_poly.type
_entity_poly.pdbx_seq_one_letter_code
_entity_poly.pdbx_strand_id
1 'polypeptide(L)'
;MLGEFEDESSSSGGELTPTRKNNSHSQNVQQNPSILSSLRSVLIVLSTALICFAAARNSITWHCQRFWGASGDFWQAQWDKFLDTVGEDPFYLWVFGTLVLSFGVYWLFGGIYTLMDMTNKPAAIRRYKIQPGTNEPVDNRKLLKVIWYVLVNQLVVGIPSSMLMYWAMKWRGYPPLRELPTFHWVLYELAVHILTEEAAFYYSHRFNNCFGVLGVLDRLHGTDTSFRQTRAYVRHIMMLSFIPPREAFPEPDTCKHKLGKR
;
A
#
# COMPACT_ATOMS: atom_id res chain seq x y z
N MET A 1 -63.99 22.00 67.97
CA MET A 1 -64.97 21.45 67.02
C MET A 1 -64.23 20.40 66.22
N LEU A 2 -64.10 19.12 66.59
CA LEU A 2 -65.04 18.17 67.23
C LEU A 2 -66.38 18.03 66.52
N GLY A 3 -66.73 16.77 66.24
CA GLY A 3 -67.85 16.25 65.44
C GLY A 3 -67.29 15.31 64.37
N GLU A 4 -66.89 14.05 64.64
CA GLU A 4 -67.56 12.94 65.34
C GLU A 4 -68.94 12.58 64.75
N PHE A 5 -68.99 11.38 64.15
CA PHE A 5 -70.12 10.45 64.12
C PHE A 5 -69.55 9.03 63.94
N GLU A 6 -69.22 8.40 65.08
CA GLU A 6 -69.85 7.18 65.62
C GLU A 6 -71.00 6.55 64.77
N ASP A 7 -71.19 5.23 64.61
CA ASP A 7 -71.08 4.14 65.60
C ASP A 7 -71.13 2.71 64.99
N GLU A 8 -70.49 1.80 65.74
CA GLU A 8 -70.84 0.41 66.12
C GLU A 8 -71.33 -0.64 65.09
N SER A 9 -70.79 -1.87 65.08
CA SER A 9 -70.98 -2.83 66.17
C SER A 9 -70.14 -4.13 66.01
N SER A 10 -69.83 -4.72 67.16
CA SER A 10 -68.87 -5.78 67.48
C SER A 10 -69.48 -7.19 67.53
N SER A 11 -68.65 -8.25 67.41
CA SER A 11 -68.67 -9.53 68.19
C SER A 11 -67.80 -10.57 67.46
N SER A 12 -66.57 -10.93 67.89
CA SER A 12 -66.12 -11.67 69.09
C SER A 12 -66.26 -13.20 69.03
N GLY A 13 -65.16 -13.89 69.34
CA GLY A 13 -65.01 -15.33 69.59
C GLY A 13 -64.08 -16.02 68.58
N GLY A 14 -62.90 -16.55 68.90
CA GLY A 14 -62.25 -16.88 70.16
C GLY A 14 -61.59 -18.27 70.02
N GLU A 15 -60.24 -18.32 70.08
CA GLU A 15 -59.39 -19.42 70.63
C GLU A 15 -59.46 -20.85 70.03
N LEU A 16 -58.44 -21.75 69.97
CA LEU A 16 -57.10 -21.91 70.57
C LEU A 16 -56.37 -23.13 69.88
N THR A 17 -55.03 -23.04 69.77
CA THR A 17 -53.95 -24.08 69.92
C THR A 17 -53.65 -25.24 68.89
N PRO A 18 -52.39 -25.78 68.89
CA PRO A 18 -51.59 -26.16 67.70
C PRO A 18 -51.20 -27.66 67.61
N THR A 19 -50.48 -28.10 66.55
CA THR A 19 -49.48 -29.21 66.65
C THR A 19 -48.58 -29.41 65.39
N ARG A 20 -47.26 -29.40 65.63
CA ARG A 20 -46.20 -30.35 65.20
C ARG A 20 -45.85 -30.60 63.71
N LYS A 21 -44.67 -30.06 63.32
CA LYS A 21 -43.52 -30.63 62.57
C LYS A 21 -43.78 -31.62 61.40
N ASN A 22 -43.27 -31.28 60.20
CA ASN A 22 -42.69 -32.26 59.27
C ASN A 22 -41.58 -31.63 58.39
N ASN A 23 -40.40 -32.26 58.44
CA ASN A 23 -39.32 -32.09 57.47
C ASN A 23 -39.71 -32.79 56.15
N SER A 24 -39.59 -32.11 55.00
CA SER A 24 -39.51 -32.76 53.68
C SER A 24 -38.61 -31.90 52.79
N HIS A 25 -37.39 -32.38 52.56
CA HIS A 25 -36.93 -32.99 51.30
C HIS A 25 -36.57 -31.98 50.20
N SER A 26 -35.29 -32.01 49.84
CA SER A 26 -34.67 -31.38 48.68
C SER A 26 -35.51 -31.50 47.41
N GLN A 27 -35.72 -30.37 46.71
CA GLN A 27 -35.64 -30.33 45.26
C GLN A 27 -34.97 -29.02 44.83
N ASN A 28 -33.69 -29.12 44.52
CA ASN A 28 -33.01 -28.18 43.65
C ASN A 28 -33.65 -28.38 42.26
N VAL A 29 -34.65 -27.54 41.91
CA VAL A 29 -35.24 -27.56 40.57
C VAL A 29 -34.20 -26.97 39.63
N GLN A 30 -33.34 -27.86 39.12
CA GLN A 30 -32.54 -27.61 37.92
C GLN A 30 -33.55 -27.42 36.76
N GLN A 31 -34.04 -26.19 36.57
CA GLN A 31 -34.85 -25.83 35.40
C GLN A 31 -33.98 -26.04 34.16
N ASN A 32 -34.18 -27.16 33.46
CA ASN A 32 -33.63 -27.34 32.12
C ASN A 32 -34.22 -26.24 31.22
N PRO A 33 -33.41 -25.34 30.62
CA PRO A 33 -33.94 -24.33 29.73
C PRO A 33 -34.62 -25.02 28.54
N SER A 34 -35.92 -24.73 28.35
CA SER A 34 -36.70 -25.21 27.22
C SER A 34 -36.03 -24.79 25.91
N ILE A 35 -35.92 -25.71 24.94
CA ILE A 35 -35.32 -25.43 23.61
C ILE A 35 -35.96 -24.18 22.96
N LEU A 36 -37.24 -23.93 23.24
CA LEU A 36 -37.99 -22.76 22.77
C LEU A 36 -37.45 -21.43 23.35
N SER A 37 -37.06 -21.39 24.63
CA SER A 37 -36.51 -20.18 25.26
C SER A 37 -35.09 -19.90 24.77
N SER A 38 -34.32 -20.95 24.50
CA SER A 38 -33.01 -20.85 23.85
C SER A 38 -33.13 -20.32 22.42
N LEU A 39 -34.07 -20.85 21.61
CA LEU A 39 -34.36 -20.36 20.26
C LEU A 39 -34.80 -18.89 20.25
N ARG A 40 -35.69 -18.49 21.17
CA ARG A 40 -36.12 -17.10 21.31
C ARG A 40 -34.94 -16.17 21.65
N SER A 41 -34.08 -16.59 22.58
CA SER A 41 -32.88 -15.82 22.95
C SER A 41 -31.92 -15.68 21.77
N VAL A 42 -31.68 -16.76 21.03
CA VAL A 42 -30.83 -16.75 19.81
C VAL A 42 -31.42 -15.81 18.76
N LEU A 43 -32.73 -15.87 18.50
CA LEU A 43 -33.39 -14.98 17.54
C LEU A 43 -33.28 -13.51 17.95
N ILE A 44 -33.42 -13.20 19.24
CA ILE A 44 -33.26 -11.83 19.74
C ILE A 44 -31.81 -11.36 19.55
N VAL A 45 -30.82 -12.17 19.93
CA VAL A 45 -29.39 -11.82 19.77
C VAL A 45 -29.02 -11.61 18.30
N LEU A 46 -29.49 -12.49 17.41
CA LEU A 46 -29.26 -12.34 15.97
C LEU A 46 -29.95 -11.10 15.41
N SER A 47 -31.19 -10.83 15.81
CA SER A 47 -31.94 -9.67 15.32
C SER A 47 -31.32 -8.35 15.80
N THR A 48 -30.93 -8.25 17.07
CA THR A 48 -30.26 -7.06 17.59
C THR A 48 -28.88 -6.87 16.96
N ALA A 49 -28.11 -7.95 16.78
CA ALA A 49 -26.85 -7.89 16.06
C ALA A 49 -27.04 -7.39 14.62
N LEU A 50 -28.02 -7.90 13.87
CA LEU A 50 -28.32 -7.45 12.50
C LEU A 50 -28.70 -5.96 12.46
N ILE A 51 -29.51 -5.48 13.39
CA ILE A 51 -29.88 -4.05 13.48
C ILE A 51 -28.63 -3.20 13.78
N CYS A 52 -27.80 -3.63 14.73
CA CYS A 52 -26.55 -2.95 15.06
C CYS A 52 -25.60 -2.90 13.85
N PHE A 53 -25.44 -4.00 13.11
CA PHE A 53 -24.63 -4.04 11.90
C PHE A 53 -25.19 -3.16 10.78
N ALA A 54 -26.52 -3.16 10.59
CA ALA A 54 -27.17 -2.30 9.60
C ALA A 54 -27.00 -0.81 9.95
N ALA A 55 -27.20 -0.44 11.21
CA ALA A 55 -26.98 0.91 11.70
C ALA A 55 -25.51 1.33 11.57
N ALA A 56 -24.56 0.47 11.98
CA ALA A 56 -23.14 0.72 11.82
C ALA A 56 -22.75 0.90 10.36
N ARG A 57 -23.22 0.01 9.46
CA ARG A 57 -23.00 0.13 8.01
C ARG A 57 -23.52 1.46 7.48
N ASN A 58 -24.75 1.85 7.83
CA ASN A 58 -25.32 3.12 7.36
C ASN A 58 -24.54 4.32 7.89
N SER A 59 -24.19 4.33 9.18
CA SER A 59 -23.40 5.41 9.78
C SER A 59 -22.03 5.53 9.12
N ILE A 60 -21.30 4.41 8.95
CA ILE A 60 -20.00 4.40 8.28
C ILE A 60 -20.15 4.90 6.84
N THR A 61 -21.11 4.36 6.10
CA THR A 61 -21.34 4.76 4.69
C THR A 61 -21.64 6.26 4.59
N TRP A 62 -22.48 6.79 5.48
CA TRP A 62 -22.81 8.21 5.51
C TRP A 62 -21.60 9.09 5.82
N HIS A 63 -20.83 8.76 6.87
CA HIS A 63 -19.63 9.52 7.23
C HIS A 63 -18.59 9.49 6.12
N CYS A 64 -18.38 8.32 5.52
CA CYS A 64 -17.46 8.19 4.40
C CYS A 64 -17.94 9.01 3.19
N GLN A 65 -19.20 8.91 2.78
CA GLN A 65 -19.77 9.72 1.69
C GLN A 65 -19.60 11.22 1.95
N ARG A 66 -19.87 11.67 3.18
CA ARG A 66 -19.72 13.07 3.56
C ARG A 66 -18.26 13.52 3.49
N PHE A 67 -17.35 12.71 4.02
CA PHE A 67 -15.91 12.98 3.99
C PHE A 67 -15.37 13.02 2.57
N TRP A 68 -15.73 12.05 1.73
CA TRP A 68 -15.27 11.96 0.34
C TRP A 68 -15.83 13.09 -0.52
N GLY A 69 -17.12 13.42 -0.37
CA GLY A 69 -17.73 14.55 -1.06
C GLY A 69 -17.06 15.87 -0.69
N ALA A 70 -16.90 16.14 0.62
CA ALA A 70 -16.23 17.34 1.09
C ALA A 70 -14.76 17.42 0.63
N SER A 71 -14.07 16.27 0.56
CA SER A 71 -12.70 16.21 0.04
C SER A 71 -12.65 16.55 -1.45
N GLY A 72 -13.58 16.01 -2.25
CA GLY A 72 -13.71 16.33 -3.68
C GLY A 72 -13.95 17.82 -3.91
N ASP A 73 -14.92 18.40 -3.22
CA ASP A 73 -15.26 19.83 -3.32
C ASP A 73 -14.07 20.72 -2.92
N PHE A 74 -13.34 20.33 -1.86
CA PHE A 74 -12.16 21.05 -1.41
C PHE A 74 -11.08 21.10 -2.49
N TRP A 75 -10.72 19.94 -3.07
CA TRP A 75 -9.69 19.86 -4.11
C TRP A 75 -10.10 20.55 -5.40
N GLN A 76 -11.37 20.40 -5.80
CA GLN A 76 -11.95 21.11 -6.94
C GLN A 76 -11.80 22.62 -6.76
N ALA A 77 -12.16 23.16 -5.59
CA ALA A 77 -12.02 24.59 -5.31
C ALA A 77 -10.56 25.07 -5.30
N GLN A 78 -9.60 24.24 -4.88
CA GLN A 78 -8.17 24.60 -4.98
C GLN A 78 -7.69 24.59 -6.43
N TRP A 79 -8.14 23.61 -7.22
CA TRP A 79 -7.79 23.49 -8.62
C TRP A 79 -8.34 24.65 -9.45
N ASP A 80 -9.59 25.04 -9.21
CA ASP A 80 -10.19 26.20 -9.86
C ASP A 80 -9.38 27.48 -9.58
N LYS A 81 -9.03 27.74 -8.31
CA LYS A 81 -8.18 28.89 -7.95
C LYS A 81 -6.81 28.86 -8.62
N PHE A 82 -6.24 27.66 -8.75
CA PHE A 82 -4.96 27.48 -9.43
C PHE A 82 -5.08 27.80 -10.92
N LEU A 83 -6.09 27.28 -11.60
CA LEU A 83 -6.36 27.55 -13.01
C LEU A 83 -6.70 29.01 -13.27
N ASP A 84 -7.44 29.66 -12.37
CA ASP A 84 -7.73 31.10 -12.43
C ASP A 84 -6.44 31.95 -12.38
N THR A 85 -5.38 31.43 -11.76
CA THR A 85 -4.09 32.13 -11.62
C THR A 85 -3.13 31.82 -12.77
N VAL A 86 -3.04 30.55 -13.17
CA VAL A 86 -2.04 30.07 -14.15
C VAL A 86 -2.56 30.11 -15.58
N GLY A 87 -3.87 30.07 -15.77
CA GLY A 87 -4.54 29.94 -17.05
C GLY A 87 -4.94 28.50 -17.36
N GLU A 88 -5.75 28.34 -18.42
CA GLU A 88 -6.42 27.08 -18.78
C GLU A 88 -5.84 26.44 -20.04
N ASP A 89 -4.68 26.88 -20.52
CA ASP A 89 -4.08 26.28 -21.71
C ASP A 89 -3.53 24.87 -21.38
N PRO A 90 -4.11 23.79 -21.98
CA PRO A 90 -3.71 22.43 -21.65
C PRO A 90 -2.26 22.11 -22.05
N PHE A 91 -1.74 22.77 -23.08
CA PHE A 91 -0.35 22.58 -23.50
C PHE A 91 0.61 23.13 -22.45
N TYR A 92 0.40 24.36 -21.98
CA TYR A 92 1.28 24.93 -20.95
C TYR A 92 1.19 24.16 -19.64
N LEU A 93 -0.01 23.76 -19.23
CA LEU A 93 -0.19 23.02 -17.97
C LEU A 93 0.44 21.63 -18.01
N TRP A 94 0.20 20.85 -19.06
CA TRP A 94 0.63 19.45 -19.09
C TRP A 94 2.05 19.24 -19.58
N VAL A 95 2.57 20.16 -20.41
CA VAL A 95 3.97 20.10 -20.82
C VAL A 95 4.81 20.82 -19.78
N PHE A 96 4.67 22.14 -19.66
CA PHE A 96 5.54 22.93 -18.81
C PHE A 96 5.18 22.84 -17.33
N GLY A 97 3.89 22.86 -16.98
CA GLY A 97 3.44 22.74 -15.59
C GLY A 97 3.87 21.42 -14.96
N THR A 98 3.63 20.30 -15.65
CA THR A 98 4.11 18.98 -15.20
C THR A 98 5.63 18.92 -15.14
N LEU A 99 6.35 19.46 -16.13
CA LEU A 99 7.81 19.51 -16.08
C LEU A 99 8.34 20.29 -14.86
N VAL A 100 7.79 21.47 -14.59
CA VAL A 100 8.17 22.30 -13.44
C VAL A 100 7.86 21.58 -12.13
N LEU A 101 6.69 20.94 -12.02
CA LEU A 101 6.32 20.17 -10.84
C LEU A 101 7.26 18.99 -10.62
N SER A 102 7.51 18.18 -11.65
CA SER A 102 8.43 17.03 -11.58
C SER A 102 9.85 17.46 -11.23
N PHE A 103 10.33 18.56 -11.81
CA PHE A 103 11.63 19.14 -11.50
C PHE A 103 11.68 19.60 -10.04
N GLY A 104 10.68 20.36 -9.61
CA GLY A 104 10.58 20.87 -8.23
C GLY A 104 10.58 19.74 -7.20
N VAL A 105 9.77 18.70 -7.40
CA VAL A 105 9.72 17.53 -6.50
C VAL A 105 11.06 16.79 -6.49
N TYR A 106 11.65 16.52 -7.65
CA TYR A 106 12.95 15.85 -7.76
C TYR A 106 14.06 16.59 -7.00
N TRP A 107 14.18 17.90 -7.23
CA TRP A 107 15.24 18.70 -6.62
C TRP A 107 14.97 19.05 -5.16
N LEU A 108 13.70 19.14 -4.74
CA LEU A 108 13.35 19.34 -3.34
C LEU A 108 13.78 18.14 -2.49
N PHE A 109 13.27 16.94 -2.81
CA PHE A 109 13.56 15.75 -2.01
C PHE A 109 14.97 15.22 -2.29
N GLY A 110 15.37 15.13 -3.56
CA GLY A 110 16.73 14.74 -3.95
C GLY A 110 17.80 15.70 -3.43
N GLY A 111 17.48 17.00 -3.37
CA GLY A 111 18.33 18.02 -2.77
C GLY A 111 18.54 17.81 -1.27
N ILE A 112 17.48 17.47 -0.52
CA ILE A 112 17.61 17.13 0.91
C ILE A 112 18.58 15.95 1.11
N TYR A 113 18.43 14.88 0.33
CA TYR A 113 19.35 13.73 0.40
C TYR A 113 20.78 14.08 -0.02
N THR A 114 20.92 14.87 -1.09
CA THR A 114 22.24 15.33 -1.58
C THR A 114 22.92 16.21 -0.52
N LEU A 115 22.18 17.12 0.13
CA LEU A 115 22.70 17.94 1.23
C LEU A 115 23.10 17.08 2.43
N MET A 116 22.32 16.04 2.76
CA MET A 116 22.69 15.07 3.79
C MET A 116 24.01 14.35 3.43
N ASP A 117 24.18 13.92 2.18
CA ASP A 117 25.40 13.23 1.72
C ASP A 117 26.63 14.16 1.62
N MET A 118 26.42 15.45 1.34
CA MET A 118 27.50 16.46 1.35
C MET A 118 27.93 16.82 2.78
N THR A 119 26.97 16.98 3.69
CA THR A 119 27.22 17.46 5.06
C THR A 119 27.43 16.35 6.09
N ASN A 120 27.05 15.12 5.76
CA ASN A 120 27.00 13.95 6.65
C ASN A 120 26.19 14.19 7.95
N LYS A 121 25.18 15.07 7.89
CA LYS A 121 24.35 15.46 9.05
C LYS A 121 22.85 15.40 8.69
N PRO A 122 21.96 15.17 9.68
CA PRO A 122 22.22 14.85 11.08
C PRO A 122 22.57 13.37 11.31
N ALA A 123 23.39 13.08 12.33
CA ALA A 123 23.85 11.73 12.65
C ALA A 123 22.70 10.72 12.93
N ALA A 124 21.54 11.22 13.38
CA ALA A 124 20.35 10.41 13.64
C ALA A 124 19.77 9.73 12.39
N ILE A 125 19.89 10.36 11.21
CA ILE A 125 19.39 9.79 9.94
C ILE A 125 20.45 8.88 9.32
N ARG A 126 21.73 9.19 9.51
CA ARG A 126 22.87 8.42 8.97
C ARG A 126 22.85 6.95 9.36
N ARG A 127 22.31 6.60 10.54
CA ARG A 127 22.17 5.20 11.00
C ARG A 127 21.28 4.33 10.09
N TYR A 128 20.44 4.95 9.26
CA TYR A 128 19.54 4.26 8.33
C TYR A 128 20.11 4.16 6.90
N LYS A 129 21.32 4.69 6.66
CA LYS A 129 21.95 4.60 5.34
C LYS A 129 22.35 3.15 5.05
N ILE A 130 21.89 2.63 3.92
CA ILE A 130 22.09 1.22 3.54
C ILE A 130 23.57 0.90 3.25
N GLN A 131 24.35 1.87 2.75
CA GLN A 131 25.77 1.70 2.40
C GLN A 131 26.64 2.76 3.11
N PRO A 132 27.04 2.52 4.38
CA PRO A 132 27.88 3.45 5.12
C PRO A 132 29.30 3.54 4.53
N GLY A 133 29.88 4.75 4.48
CA GLY A 133 31.28 4.97 4.08
C GLY A 133 31.57 4.93 2.58
N THR A 134 30.56 4.66 1.74
CA THR A 134 30.73 4.72 0.28
C THR A 134 30.56 6.17 -0.20
N ASN A 135 31.61 6.72 -0.83
CA ASN A 135 31.64 8.09 -1.36
C ASN A 135 31.36 9.20 -0.32
N GLU A 136 31.83 9.05 0.93
CA GLU A 136 31.72 10.06 1.98
C GLU A 136 33.07 10.76 2.27
N PRO A 137 33.15 12.11 2.26
CA PRO A 137 32.17 13.05 1.70
C PRO A 137 32.16 13.00 0.17
N VAL A 138 31.04 13.39 -0.44
CA VAL A 138 30.89 13.39 -1.90
C VAL A 138 31.88 14.38 -2.51
N ASP A 139 32.63 13.95 -3.53
CA ASP A 139 33.52 14.82 -4.29
C ASP A 139 32.71 15.87 -5.08
N ASN A 140 32.87 17.15 -4.71
CA ASN A 140 32.15 18.28 -5.30
C ASN A 140 32.29 18.37 -6.82
N ARG A 141 33.43 17.98 -7.40
CA ARG A 141 33.62 18.03 -8.87
C ARG A 141 32.79 16.97 -9.57
N LYS A 142 32.75 15.75 -9.00
CA LYS A 142 31.90 14.66 -9.51
C LYS A 142 30.43 15.01 -9.31
N LEU A 143 30.08 15.60 -8.17
CA LEU A 143 28.71 16.04 -7.90
C LEU A 143 28.23 17.08 -8.92
N LEU A 144 29.02 18.14 -9.18
CA LEU A 144 28.66 19.15 -10.16
C LEU A 144 28.50 18.55 -11.56
N LYS A 145 29.38 17.62 -11.94
CA LYS A 145 29.29 16.87 -13.20
C LYS A 145 28.00 16.06 -13.27
N VAL A 146 27.62 15.37 -12.20
CA VAL A 146 26.35 14.60 -12.14
C VAL A 146 25.15 15.53 -12.21
N ILE A 147 25.14 16.62 -11.43
CA ILE A 147 24.08 17.65 -11.47
C ILE A 147 23.90 18.15 -12.91
N TRP A 148 24.99 18.48 -13.59
CA TRP A 148 24.94 18.91 -14.99
C TRP A 148 24.28 17.86 -15.90
N TYR A 149 24.70 16.60 -15.81
CA TYR A 149 24.07 15.54 -16.61
C TYR A 149 22.60 15.34 -16.27
N VAL A 150 22.21 15.44 -15.01
CA VAL A 150 20.81 15.34 -14.60
C VAL A 150 19.99 16.47 -15.21
N LEU A 151 20.50 17.71 -15.17
CA LEU A 151 19.83 18.87 -15.77
C LEU A 151 19.69 18.71 -17.29
N VAL A 152 20.76 18.32 -17.97
CA VAL A 152 20.73 18.06 -19.42
C VAL A 152 19.74 16.96 -19.74
N ASN A 153 19.74 15.84 -19.00
CA ASN A 153 18.81 14.74 -19.22
C ASN A 153 17.36 15.17 -18.99
N GLN A 154 17.07 15.88 -17.89
CA GLN A 154 15.72 16.37 -17.60
C GLN A 154 15.20 17.32 -18.67
N LEU A 155 16.05 18.14 -19.28
CA LEU A 155 15.62 19.05 -20.35
C LEU A 155 15.55 18.34 -21.72
N VAL A 156 16.64 17.68 -22.13
CA VAL A 156 16.78 17.08 -23.47
C VAL A 156 15.87 15.86 -23.64
N VAL A 157 15.67 15.07 -22.58
CA VAL A 157 14.76 13.92 -22.63
C VAL A 157 13.36 14.31 -22.15
N GLY A 158 13.26 15.10 -21.07
CA GLY A 158 11.98 15.44 -20.47
C GLY A 158 11.10 16.27 -21.38
N ILE A 159 11.62 17.33 -22.03
CA ILE A 159 10.79 18.19 -22.89
C ILE A 159 10.21 17.42 -24.09
N PRO A 160 11.01 16.70 -24.92
CA PRO A 160 10.46 15.94 -26.03
C PRO A 160 9.50 14.84 -25.57
N SER A 161 9.78 14.18 -24.44
CA SER A 161 8.89 13.14 -23.89
C SER A 161 7.54 13.73 -23.45
N SER A 162 7.54 14.88 -22.78
CA SER A 162 6.31 15.58 -22.39
C SER A 162 5.52 16.07 -23.61
N MET A 163 6.20 16.56 -24.64
CA MET A 163 5.56 16.92 -25.90
C MET A 163 4.91 15.69 -26.55
N LEU A 164 5.64 14.59 -26.68
CA LEU A 164 5.09 13.34 -27.24
C LEU A 164 3.86 12.87 -26.47
N MET A 165 3.92 12.92 -25.13
CA MET A 165 2.81 12.52 -24.27
C MET A 165 1.59 13.45 -24.46
N TYR A 166 1.81 14.77 -24.60
CA TYR A 166 0.72 15.71 -24.91
C TYR A 166 0.02 15.35 -26.23
N TRP A 167 0.78 15.02 -27.28
CA TRP A 167 0.20 14.58 -28.55
C TRP A 167 -0.56 13.25 -28.41
N ALA A 168 -0.04 12.29 -27.65
CA ALA A 168 -0.73 11.03 -27.37
C ALA A 168 -2.04 11.26 -26.60
N MET A 169 -2.05 12.15 -25.61
CA MET A 169 -3.24 12.54 -24.86
C MET A 169 -4.27 13.23 -25.75
N LYS A 170 -3.84 14.16 -26.61
CA LYS A 170 -4.71 14.84 -27.58
C LYS A 170 -5.32 13.85 -28.58
N TRP A 171 -4.55 12.87 -29.02
CA TRP A 171 -5.01 11.81 -29.92
C TRP A 171 -6.05 10.89 -29.26
N ARG A 172 -5.81 10.49 -28.00
CA ARG A 172 -6.76 9.69 -27.20
C ARG A 172 -8.05 10.45 -26.86
N GLY A 173 -7.95 11.77 -26.71
CA GLY A 173 -8.98 12.62 -26.13
C GLY A 173 -8.90 12.68 -24.60
N TYR A 174 -9.34 13.80 -24.02
CA TYR A 174 -9.25 14.06 -22.59
C TYR A 174 -10.48 14.83 -22.07
N PRO A 175 -10.85 14.67 -20.78
CA PRO A 175 -11.98 15.37 -20.18
C PRO A 175 -11.71 16.87 -19.99
N PRO A 176 -12.74 17.68 -19.72
CA PRO A 176 -12.58 19.10 -19.44
C PRO A 176 -11.53 19.37 -18.35
N LEU A 177 -10.65 20.34 -18.57
CA LEU A 177 -9.51 20.63 -17.70
C LEU A 177 -9.91 20.98 -16.25
N ARG A 178 -11.06 21.65 -16.07
CA ARG A 178 -11.55 22.05 -14.75
C ARG A 178 -12.12 20.88 -13.95
N GLU A 179 -12.63 19.84 -14.60
CA GLU A 179 -13.31 18.76 -13.90
C GLU A 179 -12.30 17.74 -13.36
N LEU A 180 -12.08 17.76 -12.04
CA LEU A 180 -11.23 16.74 -11.42
C LEU A 180 -11.94 15.39 -11.34
N PRO A 181 -11.20 14.27 -11.44
CA PRO A 181 -11.76 12.96 -11.16
C PRO A 181 -12.31 12.88 -9.73
N THR A 182 -13.31 12.02 -9.53
CA THR A 182 -13.82 11.76 -8.19
C THR A 182 -12.71 11.23 -7.27
N PHE A 183 -12.82 11.52 -5.97
CA PHE A 183 -11.82 11.12 -4.97
C PHE A 183 -11.45 9.62 -5.04
N HIS A 184 -12.45 8.76 -5.23
CA HIS A 184 -12.24 7.31 -5.34
C HIS A 184 -11.50 6.90 -6.60
N TRP A 185 -11.76 7.58 -7.72
CA TRP A 185 -11.06 7.33 -8.97
C TRP A 185 -9.58 7.64 -8.84
N VAL A 186 -9.23 8.75 -8.17
CA VAL A 186 -7.84 9.09 -7.86
C VAL A 186 -7.16 8.01 -7.00
N LEU A 187 -7.85 7.49 -5.97
CA LEU A 187 -7.30 6.39 -5.15
C LEU A 187 -7.09 5.11 -5.97
N TYR A 188 -8.03 4.79 -6.85
CA TYR A 188 -7.92 3.64 -7.75
C TYR A 188 -6.75 3.81 -8.73
N GLU A 189 -6.65 4.96 -9.40
CA GLU A 189 -5.54 5.25 -10.31
C GLU A 189 -4.21 5.22 -9.57
N LEU A 190 -4.11 5.80 -8.37
CA LEU A 190 -2.90 5.76 -7.55
C LEU A 190 -2.48 4.32 -7.24
N ALA A 191 -3.42 3.47 -6.83
CA ALA A 191 -3.13 2.06 -6.56
C ALA A 191 -2.62 1.33 -7.81
N VAL A 192 -3.27 1.55 -8.97
CA VAL A 192 -2.84 0.97 -10.25
C VAL A 192 -1.46 1.47 -10.65
N HIS A 193 -1.17 2.77 -10.49
CA HIS A 193 0.14 3.34 -10.81
C HIS A 193 1.24 2.78 -9.91
N ILE A 194 1.01 2.67 -8.59
CA ILE A 194 1.99 2.06 -7.66
C ILE A 194 2.30 0.61 -8.06
N LEU A 195 1.26 -0.19 -8.35
CA LEU A 195 1.45 -1.59 -8.76
C LEU A 195 2.17 -1.70 -10.10
N THR A 196 1.82 -0.82 -11.05
CA THR A 196 2.44 -0.79 -12.38
C THR A 196 3.90 -0.36 -12.28
N GLU A 197 4.20 0.64 -11.46
CA GLU A 197 5.56 1.12 -11.21
C GLU A 197 6.41 0.01 -10.59
N GLU A 198 5.90 -0.68 -9.56
CA GLU A 198 6.60 -1.79 -8.91
C GLU A 198 6.90 -2.92 -9.91
N ALA A 199 5.90 -3.32 -10.71
CA ALA A 199 6.08 -4.35 -11.73
C ALA A 199 7.06 -3.90 -12.84
N ALA A 200 6.90 -2.68 -13.36
CA ALA A 200 7.76 -2.14 -14.39
C ALA A 200 9.19 -1.98 -13.90
N PHE A 201 9.40 -1.55 -12.66
CA PHE A 201 10.71 -1.44 -12.04
C PHE A 201 11.37 -2.81 -11.89
N TYR A 202 10.64 -3.80 -11.35
CA TYR A 202 11.14 -5.17 -11.20
C TYR A 202 11.61 -5.75 -12.54
N TYR A 203 10.79 -5.66 -13.59
CA TYR A 203 11.13 -6.23 -14.89
C TYR A 203 12.19 -5.42 -15.64
N SER A 204 12.19 -4.08 -15.51
CA SER A 204 13.24 -3.24 -16.10
C SER A 204 14.60 -3.52 -15.46
N HIS A 205 14.64 -3.68 -14.14
CA HIS A 205 15.86 -4.06 -13.43
C HIS A 205 16.31 -5.48 -13.81
N ARG A 206 15.36 -6.43 -13.95
CA ARG A 206 15.67 -7.79 -14.40
C ARG A 206 16.26 -7.78 -15.81
N PHE A 207 15.68 -6.99 -16.71
CA PHE A 207 16.15 -6.84 -18.09
C PHE A 207 17.56 -6.24 -18.17
N ASN A 208 17.88 -5.26 -17.34
CA ASN A 208 19.24 -4.68 -17.31
C ASN A 208 20.31 -5.60 -16.72
N ASN A 209 19.92 -6.60 -15.92
CA ASN A 209 20.86 -7.59 -15.37
C ASN A 209 20.92 -8.89 -16.20
N CYS A 210 19.83 -9.24 -16.89
CA CYS A 210 19.71 -10.34 -17.85
C CYS A 210 18.76 -9.88 -18.96
N PHE A 211 19.30 -9.49 -20.11
CA PHE A 211 18.56 -8.95 -21.24
C PHE A 211 17.75 -10.04 -21.96
N GLY A 212 16.61 -10.38 -21.35
CA GLY A 212 15.58 -11.22 -21.94
C GLY A 212 15.86 -12.74 -21.93
N VAL A 213 14.80 -13.53 -22.08
CA VAL A 213 14.84 -15.01 -21.99
C VAL A 213 15.66 -15.66 -23.11
N LEU A 214 15.82 -14.99 -24.25
CA LEU A 214 16.52 -15.52 -25.43
C LEU A 214 18.04 -15.27 -25.40
N GLY A 215 18.57 -14.43 -24.50
CA GLY A 215 20.00 -14.13 -24.37
C GLY A 215 20.65 -13.39 -25.55
N VAL A 216 19.89 -13.07 -26.62
CA VAL A 216 20.39 -12.34 -27.80
C VAL A 216 20.83 -10.93 -27.42
N LEU A 217 20.05 -10.26 -26.58
CA LEU A 217 20.35 -8.92 -26.14
C LEU A 217 21.48 -8.91 -25.10
N ASP A 218 21.62 -9.97 -24.29
CA ASP A 218 22.78 -10.13 -23.40
C ASP A 218 24.09 -10.24 -24.19
N ARG A 219 24.03 -10.93 -25.34
CA ARG A 219 25.16 -11.08 -26.26
C ARG A 219 25.54 -9.77 -26.97
N LEU A 220 24.56 -8.88 -27.21
CA LEU A 220 24.80 -7.56 -27.80
C LEU A 220 25.40 -6.58 -26.79
N HIS A 221 24.92 -6.62 -25.54
CA HIS A 221 25.37 -5.71 -24.46
C HIS A 221 26.56 -6.25 -23.66
N GLY A 222 26.97 -7.50 -23.89
CA GLY A 222 28.15 -8.10 -23.24
C GLY A 222 27.94 -8.47 -21.77
N THR A 223 26.71 -8.48 -21.28
CA THR A 223 26.37 -8.82 -19.89
C THR A 223 26.54 -10.30 -19.58
N ASP A 224 26.49 -11.18 -20.58
CA ASP A 224 26.74 -12.60 -20.42
C ASP A 224 28.24 -12.96 -20.38
N THR A 225 29.17 -12.01 -20.52
CA THR A 225 30.62 -12.28 -20.58
C THR A 225 31.12 -13.08 -19.36
N SER A 226 30.74 -12.70 -18.15
CA SER A 226 31.08 -13.43 -16.93
C SER A 226 30.44 -14.82 -16.89
N PHE A 227 29.19 -14.95 -17.36
CA PHE A 227 28.50 -16.25 -17.43
C PHE A 227 29.15 -17.18 -18.46
N ARG A 228 29.54 -16.65 -19.64
CA ARG A 228 30.24 -17.38 -20.71
C ARG A 228 31.60 -17.95 -20.28
N GLN A 229 32.23 -17.33 -19.30
CA GLN A 229 33.48 -17.84 -18.70
C GLN A 229 33.24 -19.03 -17.77
N THR A 230 32.00 -19.28 -17.33
CA THR A 230 31.66 -20.41 -16.46
C THR A 230 31.41 -21.69 -17.27
N ARG A 231 31.68 -22.85 -16.66
CA ARG A 231 31.32 -24.15 -17.26
C ARG A 231 29.81 -24.37 -17.37
N ALA A 232 29.02 -23.65 -16.56
CA ALA A 232 27.57 -23.67 -16.64
C ALA A 232 27.07 -23.19 -18.00
N TYR A 233 27.75 -22.24 -18.65
CA TYR A 233 27.40 -21.78 -20.00
C TYR A 233 27.52 -22.88 -21.04
N VAL A 234 28.57 -23.70 -20.97
CA VAL A 234 28.78 -24.83 -21.90
C VAL A 234 27.68 -25.89 -21.73
N ARG A 235 27.12 -26.01 -20.52
CA ARG A 235 25.99 -26.89 -20.19
C ARG A 235 24.61 -26.23 -20.43
N HIS A 236 24.56 -24.92 -20.67
CA HIS A 236 23.34 -24.12 -20.86
C HIS A 236 22.88 -24.14 -22.34
N ILE A 237 23.07 -25.27 -23.01
CA ILE A 237 22.57 -25.52 -24.36
C ILE A 237 21.50 -26.60 -24.27
N MET A 238 20.45 -26.49 -25.09
CA MET A 238 19.47 -27.57 -25.26
C MET A 238 20.20 -28.79 -25.84
N MET A 239 20.47 -29.78 -24.98
CA MET A 239 21.11 -31.02 -25.41
C MET A 239 20.06 -31.94 -26.02
N LEU A 240 20.23 -32.25 -27.30
CA LEU A 240 19.38 -33.20 -28.03
C LEU A 240 19.85 -34.66 -27.87
N SER A 241 20.85 -34.89 -27.01
CA SER A 241 21.42 -36.21 -26.71
C SER A 241 20.99 -36.71 -25.34
N PHE A 242 20.89 -38.03 -25.17
CA PHE A 242 20.59 -38.69 -23.89
C PHE A 242 21.76 -38.72 -22.89
N ILE A 243 22.92 -38.17 -23.25
CA ILE A 243 24.09 -38.07 -22.37
C ILE A 243 23.84 -36.94 -21.35
N PRO A 244 23.97 -37.19 -20.04
CA PRO A 244 23.75 -36.16 -19.03
C PRO A 244 24.84 -35.06 -19.11
N PRO A 245 24.50 -33.79 -18.81
CA PRO A 245 25.41 -32.66 -19.07
C PRO A 245 26.69 -32.66 -18.23
N ARG A 246 26.70 -33.39 -17.12
CA ARG A 246 27.90 -33.59 -16.29
C ARG A 246 28.92 -34.52 -16.93
N GLU A 247 28.47 -35.47 -17.74
CA GLU A 247 29.34 -36.41 -18.45
C GLU A 247 29.81 -35.82 -19.77
N ALA A 248 28.94 -35.10 -20.50
CA ALA A 248 29.31 -34.40 -21.72
C ALA A 248 30.35 -33.29 -21.48
N PHE A 249 30.28 -32.61 -20.33
CA PHE A 249 31.20 -31.54 -19.93
C PHE A 249 31.66 -31.74 -18.48
N PRO A 250 32.69 -32.59 -18.23
CA PRO A 250 33.14 -32.91 -16.87
C PRO A 250 33.75 -31.69 -16.15
N GLU A 251 33.73 -31.70 -14.81
CA GLU A 251 34.47 -30.73 -14.00
C GLU A 251 35.99 -31.00 -14.11
N PRO A 252 36.85 -29.97 -14.05
CA PRO A 252 38.29 -30.20 -14.00
C PRO A 252 38.67 -30.91 -12.68
N ASP A 253 39.55 -31.91 -12.75
CA ASP A 253 40.06 -32.63 -11.59
C ASP A 253 40.73 -31.65 -10.60
N THR A 254 40.04 -31.32 -9.51
CA THR A 254 40.58 -30.51 -8.40
C THR A 254 41.77 -31.17 -7.70
N CYS A 255 42.10 -32.42 -8.02
CA CYS A 255 43.18 -33.18 -7.39
C CYS A 255 44.59 -32.87 -7.95
N LYS A 256 44.72 -32.30 -9.15
CA LYS A 256 46.06 -32.05 -9.75
C LYS A 256 46.72 -30.74 -9.31
N HIS A 257 45.97 -29.80 -8.75
CA HIS A 257 46.52 -28.49 -8.33
C HIS A 257 47.18 -28.50 -6.94
N LYS A 258 46.94 -29.52 -6.11
CA LYS A 258 47.57 -29.66 -4.77
C LYS A 258 48.88 -30.46 -4.76
N LEU A 259 49.27 -31.08 -5.88
CA LEU A 259 50.52 -31.86 -5.99
C LEU A 259 51.65 -31.12 -6.74
N GLY A 260 51.44 -29.88 -7.16
CA GLY A 260 52.37 -29.09 -7.98
C GLY A 260 53.03 -27.90 -7.28
N LYS A 261 53.03 -27.86 -5.94
CA LYS A 261 53.91 -26.95 -5.17
C LYS A 261 54.71 -27.81 -4.19
N ARG A 262 55.83 -28.35 -4.69
CA ARG A 262 57.00 -28.65 -3.85
C ARG A 262 57.72 -27.36 -3.56
#